data_AF-A0A661B8H1-F1
#
_entry.id   AF-A0A661B8H1-F1
#
_cell.length_a   1.000
_cell.length_b   1.000
_cell.length_c   1.000
_cell.angle_alpha   90.00
_cell.angle_beta   90.00
_cell.angle_gamma   90.00
#
_symmetry.space_group_name_H-M   'P 1'
#
loop_
_entity.id
_entity.type
_entity.pdbx_description
1 polymer ?
#
loop_
_entity_poly.entity_id
_entity_poly.type
_entity_poly.pdbx_seq_one_letter_code
_entity_poly.pdbx_strand_id
1 'polypeptide(L)'
;MEPRTTMTYLDHGATSYPKPDGVIEAYYEYAKNVGASPSRGGYATALEAGRLIFKTRSLLAQLFHVEDPSRIIFTKNATEALNLVFFGLLKHGDRVVTTRMEHNAVIRPLIELQRRGVIEVFWANSTQDARLDLDHLFELAKKPGVKLVVTTGICNATGVILPIREIGKFCREHDLIYLVDGAQLAGVYPVNVEEDMIDLLAFTGHKGLYGVPGTGGLYIGERVQKLRPLLFGGTGTRSDLETMPEDMPDRFEAGTPNTPGIVALGKGVEWVLS
;
A
#
# COMPACT_ATOMS: atom_id res chain seq x y z
N MET A 1 24.78 -26.90 -3.94
CA MET A 1 23.44 -27.30 -3.46
C MET A 1 22.96 -28.40 -4.39
N GLU A 2 22.65 -29.58 -3.86
CA GLU A 2 21.97 -30.61 -4.66
C GLU A 2 20.68 -30.04 -5.27
N PRO A 3 20.30 -30.44 -6.49
CA PRO A 3 19.04 -30.03 -7.07
C PRO A 3 17.93 -30.54 -6.15
N ARG A 4 17.27 -29.62 -5.44
CA ARG A 4 16.13 -29.99 -4.58
C ARG A 4 15.11 -30.70 -5.46
N THR A 5 14.69 -31.86 -4.99
CA THR A 5 13.46 -32.54 -5.41
C THR A 5 12.35 -31.53 -5.68
N THR A 6 11.50 -31.80 -6.67
CA THR A 6 10.40 -30.92 -7.10
C THR A 6 9.61 -30.42 -5.88
N MET A 7 9.82 -29.16 -5.51
CA MET A 7 9.29 -28.57 -4.29
C MET A 7 7.87 -28.08 -4.54
N THR A 8 6.88 -28.68 -3.88
CA THR A 8 5.51 -28.15 -3.86
C THR A 8 5.42 -27.02 -2.82
N TYR A 9 5.37 -25.77 -3.27
CA TYR A 9 5.28 -24.58 -2.40
C TYR A 9 3.83 -24.11 -2.25
N LEU A 10 3.28 -24.14 -1.03
CA LEU A 10 1.88 -23.79 -0.73
C LEU A 10 1.77 -22.65 0.30
N ASP A 11 2.71 -21.70 0.29
CA ASP A 11 2.81 -20.62 1.28
C ASP A 11 2.88 -19.22 0.64
N HIS A 12 2.27 -19.06 -0.55
CA HIS A 12 2.26 -17.80 -1.31
C HIS A 12 1.65 -16.61 -0.53
N GLY A 13 0.74 -16.88 0.41
CA GLY A 13 0.12 -15.86 1.26
C GLY A 13 1.10 -15.22 2.27
N ALA A 14 2.19 -15.90 2.61
CA ALA A 14 3.29 -15.32 3.39
C ALA A 14 4.24 -14.53 2.48
N THR A 15 4.72 -15.16 1.40
CA THR A 15 5.53 -14.54 0.35
C THR A 15 5.45 -15.39 -0.92
N SER A 16 5.41 -14.79 -2.10
CA SER A 16 5.37 -15.58 -3.35
C SER A 16 6.70 -16.30 -3.61
N TYR A 17 6.65 -17.54 -4.09
CA TYR A 17 7.83 -18.29 -4.53
C TYR A 17 7.44 -19.41 -5.50
N PRO A 18 8.22 -19.68 -6.57
CA PRO A 18 9.31 -18.86 -7.08
C PRO A 18 8.82 -17.49 -7.58
N LYS A 19 9.75 -16.55 -7.79
CA LYS A 19 9.42 -15.29 -8.48
C LYS A 19 9.38 -15.57 -10.00
N PRO A 20 8.53 -14.87 -10.77
CA PRO A 20 8.54 -14.95 -12.22
C PRO A 20 9.90 -14.59 -12.81
N ASP A 21 10.19 -15.15 -13.98
CA ASP A 21 11.40 -14.84 -14.74
C ASP A 21 11.49 -13.33 -14.99
N GLY A 22 12.68 -12.77 -14.85
CA GLY A 22 12.96 -11.36 -15.02
C GLY A 22 12.93 -10.54 -13.73
N VAL A 23 12.27 -11.00 -12.65
CA VAL A 23 12.22 -10.24 -11.39
C VAL A 23 13.61 -10.14 -10.75
N ILE A 24 14.30 -11.27 -10.62
CA ILE A 24 15.62 -11.31 -9.97
C ILE A 24 16.69 -10.73 -10.90
N GLU A 25 16.56 -10.96 -12.21
CA GLU A 25 17.43 -10.41 -13.23
C GLU A 25 17.36 -8.88 -13.23
N ALA A 26 16.16 -8.29 -13.18
CA ALA A 26 16.01 -6.84 -13.13
C ALA A 26 16.62 -6.21 -11.86
N TYR A 27 16.50 -6.89 -10.71
CA TYR A 27 17.20 -6.48 -9.49
C TYR A 27 18.72 -6.45 -9.69
N TYR A 28 19.27 -7.55 -10.23
CA TYR A 28 20.70 -7.72 -10.45
C TYR A 28 21.24 -6.73 -11.49
N GLU A 29 20.56 -6.57 -12.62
CA GLU A 29 20.95 -5.66 -13.69
C GLU A 29 20.99 -4.21 -13.22
N TYR A 30 20.00 -3.78 -12.42
CA TYR A 30 20.05 -2.45 -11.80
C TYR A 30 21.28 -2.29 -10.90
N ALA A 31 21.49 -3.24 -9.98
CA ALA A 31 22.57 -3.17 -9.01
C ALA A 31 23.96 -3.22 -9.66
N LYS A 32 24.11 -3.96 -10.76
CA LYS A 32 25.38 -4.13 -11.47
C LYS A 32 25.68 -2.99 -12.44
N ASN A 33 24.67 -2.57 -13.23
CA ASN A 33 24.90 -1.75 -14.41
C ASN A 33 24.32 -0.32 -14.31
N VAL A 34 23.40 -0.04 -13.39
CA VAL A 34 22.81 1.30 -13.21
C VAL A 34 23.34 1.96 -11.94
N GLY A 35 23.12 1.36 -10.77
CA GLY A 35 23.77 1.70 -9.49
C GLY A 35 23.65 3.14 -8.98
N ALA A 36 22.87 4.01 -9.64
CA ALA A 36 22.82 5.44 -9.36
C ALA A 36 21.67 5.80 -8.41
N SER A 37 21.78 6.97 -7.76
CA SER A 37 20.68 7.56 -7.01
C SER A 37 19.82 8.40 -7.98
N PRO A 38 18.50 8.15 -8.09
CA PRO A 38 17.64 8.76 -9.11
C PRO A 38 17.50 10.28 -8.96
N SER A 39 17.67 10.81 -7.75
CA SER A 39 17.42 12.21 -7.42
C SER A 39 18.70 13.04 -7.26
N ARG A 40 19.89 12.46 -7.46
CA ARG A 40 21.18 13.18 -7.30
C ARG A 40 21.98 13.21 -8.60
N GLY A 41 21.62 14.14 -9.47
CA GLY A 41 22.43 14.57 -10.62
C GLY A 41 21.79 14.34 -11.98
N GLY A 42 22.20 15.13 -12.98
CA GLY A 42 21.69 15.06 -14.36
C GLY A 42 22.46 14.09 -15.27
N TYR A 43 23.25 13.15 -14.72
CA TYR A 43 24.01 12.18 -15.51
C TYR A 43 23.15 10.98 -15.90
N ALA A 44 23.54 10.30 -17.00
CA ALA A 44 22.70 9.31 -17.69
C ALA A 44 22.14 8.20 -16.78
N THR A 45 22.93 7.66 -15.86
CA THR A 45 22.48 6.58 -14.96
C THR A 45 21.51 7.04 -13.87
N ALA A 46 21.61 8.29 -13.40
CA ALA A 46 20.62 8.87 -12.48
C ALA A 46 19.28 9.13 -13.18
N LEU A 47 19.33 9.65 -14.41
CA LEU A 47 18.13 9.83 -15.24
C LEU A 47 17.44 8.48 -15.55
N GLU A 48 18.24 7.45 -15.86
CA GLU A 48 17.72 6.11 -16.10
C GLU A 48 17.09 5.51 -14.83
N ALA A 49 17.71 5.68 -13.66
CA ALA A 49 17.14 5.25 -12.40
C ALA A 49 15.77 5.90 -12.14
N GLY A 50 15.65 7.22 -12.36
CA GLY A 50 14.37 7.93 -12.25
C GLY A 50 13.31 7.39 -13.22
N ARG A 51 13.70 7.12 -14.47
CA ARG A 51 12.81 6.54 -15.50
C ARG A 51 12.30 5.16 -15.11
N LEU A 52 13.15 4.30 -14.55
CA LEU A 52 12.78 2.95 -14.12
C LEU A 52 11.82 2.97 -12.92
N ILE A 53 12.04 3.87 -11.95
CA ILE A 53 11.10 4.08 -10.83
C ILE A 53 9.75 4.54 -11.35
N PHE A 54 9.73 5.55 -12.23
CA PHE A 54 8.51 6.06 -12.84
C PHE A 54 7.77 4.98 -13.64
N LYS A 55 8.51 4.11 -14.35
CA LYS A 55 7.93 2.98 -15.06
C LYS A 55 7.21 2.02 -14.10
N THR A 56 7.86 1.58 -13.01
CA THR A 56 7.20 0.72 -12.01
C THR A 56 5.96 1.41 -11.43
N ARG A 57 6.06 2.70 -11.13
CA ARG A 57 4.93 3.49 -10.63
C ARG A 57 3.75 3.51 -11.59
N SER A 58 4.03 3.70 -12.88
CA SER A 58 3.02 3.69 -13.94
C SER A 58 2.36 2.33 -14.12
N LEU A 59 3.11 1.23 -13.98
CA LEU A 59 2.56 -0.13 -14.01
C LEU A 59 1.63 -0.40 -12.83
N LEU A 60 1.99 0.07 -11.62
CA LEU A 60 1.10 -0.01 -10.45
C LEU A 60 -0.15 0.85 -10.63
N ALA A 61 0.01 2.05 -11.21
CA ALA A 61 -1.11 2.91 -11.53
C ALA A 61 -2.06 2.22 -12.53
N GLN A 62 -1.53 1.60 -13.59
CA GLN A 62 -2.31 0.78 -14.52
C GLN A 62 -3.03 -0.38 -13.80
N LEU A 63 -2.33 -1.13 -12.95
CA LEU A 63 -2.91 -2.26 -12.21
C LEU A 63 -4.10 -1.86 -11.33
N PHE A 64 -4.04 -0.67 -10.73
CA PHE A 64 -5.07 -0.17 -9.82
C PHE A 64 -6.04 0.83 -10.46
N HIS A 65 -5.92 1.08 -11.77
CA HIS A 65 -6.72 2.05 -12.51
C HIS A 65 -6.59 3.50 -12.00
N VAL A 66 -5.37 3.91 -11.67
CA VAL A 66 -5.03 5.27 -11.23
C VAL A 66 -4.58 6.11 -12.42
N GLU A 67 -5.20 7.27 -12.63
CA GLU A 67 -4.86 8.17 -13.74
C GLU A 67 -3.49 8.85 -13.57
N ASP A 68 -3.18 9.34 -12.36
CA ASP A 68 -1.91 9.99 -12.04
C ASP A 68 -0.99 9.05 -11.25
N PRO A 69 0.07 8.51 -11.86
CA PRO A 69 1.00 7.64 -11.16
C PRO A 69 1.65 8.29 -9.94
N SER A 70 1.77 9.62 -9.86
CA SER A 70 2.36 10.32 -8.70
C SER A 70 1.67 10.00 -7.38
N ARG A 71 0.40 9.57 -7.44
CA ARG A 71 -0.43 9.16 -6.30
C ARG A 71 -0.08 7.77 -5.74
N ILE A 72 0.79 7.02 -6.41
CA ILE A 72 1.36 5.77 -5.89
C ILE A 72 2.68 6.10 -5.18
N ILE A 73 2.68 5.99 -3.86
CA ILE A 73 3.84 6.22 -3.00
C ILE A 73 4.51 4.90 -2.67
N PHE A 74 5.83 4.83 -2.83
CA PHE A 74 6.61 3.68 -2.42
C PHE A 74 6.91 3.68 -0.92
N THR A 75 6.72 2.51 -0.32
CA THR A 75 7.11 2.21 1.06
C THR A 75 7.81 0.85 1.10
N LYS A 76 8.36 0.46 2.24
CA LYS A 76 8.99 -0.86 2.42
C LYS A 76 8.00 -2.01 2.29
N ASN A 77 6.72 -1.79 2.59
CA ASN A 77 5.63 -2.77 2.59
C ASN A 77 4.29 -2.11 2.97
N ALA A 78 3.20 -2.88 2.90
CA ALA A 78 1.87 -2.46 3.34
C ALA A 78 1.84 -1.96 4.80
N THR A 79 2.63 -2.55 5.70
CA THR A 79 2.68 -2.12 7.11
C THR A 79 3.16 -0.68 7.25
N GLU A 80 4.23 -0.29 6.54
CA GLU A 80 4.72 1.09 6.58
C GLU A 80 3.73 2.06 5.92
N ALA A 81 3.06 1.64 4.84
CA ALA A 81 1.97 2.41 4.22
C ALA A 81 0.78 2.64 5.17
N LEU A 82 0.35 1.60 5.88
CA LEU A 82 -0.71 1.70 6.90
C LEU A 82 -0.30 2.63 8.05
N ASN A 83 0.95 2.56 8.51
CA ASN A 83 1.47 3.46 9.53
C ASN A 83 1.51 4.92 9.04
N LEU A 84 1.93 5.15 7.78
CA LEU A 84 1.88 6.48 7.16
C LEU A 84 0.46 7.05 7.23
N VAL A 85 -0.56 6.26 6.88
CA VAL A 85 -1.95 6.70 6.98
C VAL A 85 -2.35 6.96 8.42
N PHE A 86 -2.22 5.99 9.32
CA PHE A 86 -2.77 6.13 10.67
C PHE A 86 -2.13 7.26 11.46
N PHE A 87 -0.80 7.39 11.43
CA PHE A 87 -0.11 8.45 12.16
C PHE A 87 -0.13 9.80 11.42
N GLY A 88 -0.28 9.79 10.09
CA GLY A 88 -0.33 11.00 9.28
C GLY A 88 -1.71 11.66 9.22
N LEU A 89 -2.78 10.85 9.16
CA LEU A 89 -4.15 11.29 8.93
C LEU A 89 -4.92 11.53 10.23
N LEU A 90 -4.84 10.60 11.18
CA LEU A 90 -5.67 10.62 12.39
C LEU A 90 -5.18 11.63 13.41
N LYS A 91 -6.13 12.23 14.12
CA LYS A 91 -5.92 13.27 15.13
C LYS A 91 -6.66 12.93 16.41
N HIS A 92 -6.32 13.66 17.47
CA HIS A 92 -6.97 13.50 18.76
C HIS A 92 -8.49 13.70 18.64
N GLY A 93 -9.27 12.70 19.08
CA GLY A 93 -10.73 12.70 19.06
C GLY A 93 -11.34 12.08 17.80
N ASP A 94 -10.54 11.70 16.80
CA ASP A 94 -11.04 10.98 15.63
C ASP A 94 -11.47 9.56 16.02
N ARG A 95 -12.44 9.02 15.28
CA ARG A 95 -12.89 7.64 15.42
C ARG A 95 -12.65 6.85 14.15
N VAL A 96 -12.31 5.57 14.32
CA VAL A 96 -12.01 4.66 13.22
C VAL A 96 -12.93 3.44 13.32
N VAL A 97 -13.48 3.01 12.20
CA VAL A 97 -14.19 1.72 12.08
C VAL A 97 -13.31 0.74 11.34
N THR A 98 -13.20 -0.47 11.87
CA THR A 98 -12.50 -1.58 11.23
C THR A 98 -13.16 -2.92 11.57
N THR A 99 -12.59 -4.03 11.14
CA THR A 99 -13.19 -5.37 11.29
C THR A 99 -12.41 -6.24 12.29
N ARG A 100 -13.00 -7.34 12.74
CA ARG A 100 -12.28 -8.36 13.51
C ARG A 100 -11.44 -9.31 12.63
N MET A 101 -11.47 -9.13 11.32
CA MET A 101 -10.78 -9.96 10.32
C MET A 101 -9.40 -9.40 9.92
N GLU A 102 -9.01 -8.28 10.52
CA GLU A 102 -7.83 -7.53 10.15
C GLU A 102 -6.51 -8.25 10.45
N HIS A 103 -5.51 -7.97 9.61
CA HIS A 103 -4.14 -8.34 9.88
C HIS A 103 -3.53 -7.47 10.99
N ASN A 104 -2.50 -7.98 11.67
CA ASN A 104 -1.78 -7.26 12.72
C ASN A 104 -1.18 -5.91 12.26
N ALA A 105 -0.95 -5.74 10.96
CA ALA A 105 -0.48 -4.48 10.38
C ALA A 105 -1.50 -3.35 10.49
N VAL A 106 -2.81 -3.67 10.55
CA VAL A 106 -3.89 -2.73 10.83
C VAL A 106 -4.14 -2.64 12.34
N ILE A 107 -4.26 -3.78 13.03
CA ILE A 107 -4.65 -3.83 14.45
C ILE A 107 -3.66 -3.07 15.35
N ARG A 108 -2.36 -3.36 15.24
CA ARG A 108 -1.36 -2.85 16.18
C ARG A 108 -1.22 -1.33 16.18
N PRO A 109 -1.11 -0.63 15.03
CA PRO A 109 -1.03 0.83 15.04
C PRO A 109 -2.33 1.49 15.53
N LEU A 110 -3.51 0.93 15.22
CA LEU A 110 -4.79 1.45 15.74
C LEU A 110 -4.87 1.31 17.27
N ILE A 111 -4.48 0.16 17.81
CA ILE A 111 -4.45 -0.06 19.27
C ILE A 111 -3.43 0.85 19.95
N GLU A 112 -2.27 1.11 19.35
CA GLU A 112 -1.29 2.06 19.89
C GLU A 112 -1.84 3.48 19.96
N LEU A 113 -2.48 3.97 18.89
CA LEU A 113 -3.13 5.28 18.89
C LEU A 113 -4.26 5.38 19.92
N GLN A 114 -5.04 4.32 20.08
CA GLN A 114 -6.09 4.25 21.12
C GLN A 114 -5.49 4.25 22.53
N ARG A 115 -4.42 3.50 22.78
CA ARG A 115 -3.70 3.48 24.07
C ARG A 115 -3.14 4.84 24.46
N ARG A 116 -2.74 5.64 23.47
CA ARG A 116 -2.30 7.04 23.63
C ARG A 116 -3.44 8.02 23.84
N GLY A 117 -4.70 7.56 23.79
CA GLY A 117 -5.88 8.42 23.88
C GLY A 117 -6.09 9.31 22.65
N VAL A 118 -5.47 8.97 21.51
CA VAL A 118 -5.59 9.79 20.28
C VAL A 118 -6.92 9.49 19.58
N ILE A 119 -7.29 8.21 19.46
CA ILE A 119 -8.50 7.80 18.72
C ILE A 119 -9.33 6.81 19.52
N GLU A 120 -10.57 6.61 19.06
CA GLU A 120 -11.42 5.48 19.45
C GLU A 120 -11.60 4.54 18.25
N VAL A 121 -11.52 3.22 18.48
CA VAL A 121 -11.64 2.21 17.42
C VAL A 121 -12.89 1.36 17.64
N PHE A 122 -13.79 1.37 16.65
CA PHE A 122 -14.94 0.49 16.58
C PHE A 122 -14.63 -0.72 15.72
N TRP A 123 -15.08 -1.88 16.16
CA TRP A 123 -14.77 -3.16 15.53
C TRP A 123 -16.05 -3.85 15.09
N ALA A 124 -16.28 -3.87 13.77
CA ALA A 124 -17.34 -4.65 13.17
C ALA A 124 -17.11 -6.15 13.41
N ASN A 125 -18.21 -6.84 13.65
CA ASN A 125 -18.19 -8.27 13.94
C ASN A 125 -18.10 -9.07 12.64
N SER A 126 -17.79 -10.34 12.79
CA SER A 126 -17.99 -11.34 11.75
C SER A 126 -19.23 -12.17 12.05
N THR A 127 -19.91 -12.60 11.02
CA THR A 127 -21.02 -13.55 11.08
C THR A 127 -20.51 -14.96 11.42
N GLN A 128 -21.42 -15.89 11.71
CA GLN A 128 -21.08 -17.28 12.08
C GLN A 128 -20.36 -18.05 10.95
N ASP A 129 -20.59 -17.66 9.69
CA ASP A 129 -19.94 -18.20 8.50
C ASP A 129 -18.62 -17.45 8.16
N ALA A 130 -18.04 -16.75 9.14
CA ALA A 130 -16.76 -16.03 9.03
C ALA A 130 -16.73 -14.94 7.94
N ARG A 131 -17.90 -14.36 7.61
CA ARG A 131 -18.02 -13.19 6.74
C ARG A 131 -18.10 -11.92 7.58
N LEU A 132 -17.87 -10.78 6.94
CA LEU A 132 -18.07 -9.48 7.58
C LEU A 132 -19.56 -9.21 7.79
N ASP A 133 -19.94 -8.81 9.01
CA ASP A 133 -21.26 -8.23 9.28
C ASP A 133 -21.29 -6.78 8.78
N LEU A 134 -21.79 -6.60 7.55
CA LEU A 134 -21.83 -5.29 6.89
C LEU A 134 -22.76 -4.32 7.57
N ASP A 135 -23.92 -4.79 8.05
CA ASP A 135 -24.90 -3.94 8.70
C ASP A 135 -24.31 -3.35 9.98
N HIS A 136 -23.65 -4.19 10.80
CA HIS A 136 -22.94 -3.71 11.99
C HIS A 136 -21.79 -2.75 11.64
N LEU A 137 -21.03 -3.00 10.56
CA LEU A 137 -19.99 -2.06 10.09
C LEU A 137 -20.60 -0.69 9.74
N PHE A 138 -21.71 -0.66 9.01
CA PHE A 138 -22.39 0.56 8.62
C PHE A 138 -23.02 1.30 9.80
N GLU A 139 -23.59 0.59 10.78
CA GLU A 139 -24.08 1.18 12.03
C GLU A 139 -22.96 1.85 12.83
N LEU A 140 -21.80 1.21 12.94
CA LEU A 140 -20.62 1.78 13.59
C LEU A 140 -20.11 3.01 12.83
N ALA A 141 -20.08 2.95 11.49
CA ALA A 141 -19.59 4.03 10.64
C ALA A 141 -20.47 5.29 10.67
N LYS A 142 -21.76 5.15 11.01
CA LYS A 142 -22.68 6.29 11.21
C LYS A 142 -22.48 7.01 12.55
N LYS A 143 -21.65 6.48 13.46
CA LYS A 143 -21.41 7.14 14.75
C LYS A 143 -20.73 8.51 14.54
N PRO A 144 -21.10 9.55 15.32
CA PRO A 144 -20.49 10.86 15.19
C PRO A 144 -18.97 10.81 15.36
N GLY A 145 -18.22 11.56 14.56
CA GLY A 145 -16.76 11.65 14.67
C GLY A 145 -15.98 10.49 14.02
N VAL A 146 -16.66 9.54 13.37
CA VAL A 146 -15.96 8.58 12.50
C VAL A 146 -15.35 9.32 11.32
N LYS A 147 -14.04 9.14 11.14
CA LYS A 147 -13.27 9.78 10.07
C LYS A 147 -12.76 8.79 9.02
N LEU A 148 -12.50 7.56 9.44
CA LEU A 148 -11.85 6.53 8.65
C LEU A 148 -12.59 5.20 8.83
N VAL A 149 -12.87 4.54 7.72
CA VAL A 149 -13.17 3.10 7.67
C VAL A 149 -11.96 2.41 7.07
N VAL A 150 -11.45 1.38 7.75
CA VAL A 150 -10.35 0.56 7.24
C VAL A 150 -10.69 -0.92 7.28
N THR A 151 -10.52 -1.60 6.15
CA THR A 151 -10.73 -3.04 6.05
C THR A 151 -9.61 -3.73 5.28
N THR A 152 -9.29 -4.96 5.63
CA THR A 152 -8.52 -5.83 4.74
C THR A 152 -9.32 -6.13 3.47
N GLY A 153 -8.66 -6.22 2.32
CA GLY A 153 -9.33 -6.64 1.08
C GLY A 153 -9.61 -8.14 1.05
N ILE A 154 -8.65 -8.94 1.53
CA ILE A 154 -8.77 -10.39 1.66
C ILE A 154 -8.17 -10.81 2.99
N CYS A 155 -8.96 -11.50 3.81
CA CYS A 155 -8.48 -12.01 5.08
C CYS A 155 -7.39 -13.07 4.87
N ASN A 156 -6.19 -12.82 5.41
CA ASN A 156 -5.05 -13.72 5.24
C ASN A 156 -5.21 -15.08 5.92
N ALA A 157 -6.14 -15.21 6.87
CA ALA A 157 -6.37 -16.44 7.61
C ALA A 157 -7.44 -17.34 6.98
N THR A 158 -8.52 -16.73 6.44
CA THR A 158 -9.68 -17.47 5.91
C THR A 158 -9.80 -17.41 4.39
N GLY A 159 -9.09 -16.50 3.72
CA GLY A 159 -9.23 -16.25 2.29
C GLY A 159 -10.51 -15.52 1.90
N VAL A 160 -11.34 -15.10 2.86
CA VAL A 160 -12.57 -14.36 2.59
C VAL A 160 -12.24 -13.00 1.97
N ILE A 161 -12.80 -12.74 0.80
CA ILE A 161 -12.75 -11.45 0.11
C ILE A 161 -13.83 -10.56 0.73
N LEU A 162 -13.44 -9.37 1.19
CA LEU A 162 -14.40 -8.41 1.75
C LEU A 162 -15.14 -7.66 0.62
N PRO A 163 -16.38 -7.22 0.86
CA PRO A 163 -17.21 -6.50 -0.12
C PRO A 163 -16.75 -5.03 -0.25
N ILE A 164 -15.58 -4.83 -0.85
CA ILE A 164 -14.87 -3.54 -0.91
C ILE A 164 -15.74 -2.46 -1.58
N ARG A 165 -16.42 -2.78 -2.68
CA ARG A 165 -17.23 -1.83 -3.44
C ARG A 165 -18.44 -1.33 -2.66
N GLU A 166 -19.12 -2.22 -1.94
CA GLU A 166 -20.24 -1.88 -1.07
C GLU A 166 -19.81 -0.97 0.07
N ILE A 167 -18.66 -1.26 0.69
CA ILE A 167 -18.08 -0.44 1.76
C ILE A 167 -17.63 0.91 1.22
N GLY A 168 -16.95 0.94 0.08
CA GLY A 168 -16.48 2.17 -0.56
C GLY A 168 -17.63 3.09 -0.96
N LYS A 169 -18.69 2.54 -1.57
CA LYS A 169 -19.91 3.29 -1.88
C LYS A 169 -20.52 3.91 -0.63
N PHE A 170 -20.67 3.13 0.44
CA PHE A 170 -21.17 3.63 1.71
C PHE A 170 -20.28 4.76 2.27
N CYS A 171 -18.96 4.57 2.27
CA CYS A 171 -18.02 5.58 2.76
C CYS A 171 -18.11 6.87 1.94
N ARG A 172 -18.24 6.76 0.62
CA ARG A 172 -18.41 7.91 -0.28
C ARG A 172 -19.70 8.68 0.01
N GLU A 173 -20.82 7.98 0.18
CA GLU A 173 -22.13 8.58 0.49
C GLU A 173 -22.16 9.31 1.84
N HIS A 174 -21.32 8.88 2.79
CA HIS A 174 -21.23 9.42 4.15
C HIS A 174 -20.02 10.34 4.40
N ASP A 175 -19.29 10.72 3.34
CA ASP A 175 -18.04 11.50 3.40
C ASP A 175 -16.98 10.95 4.37
N LEU A 176 -16.88 9.63 4.45
CA LEU A 176 -15.84 8.91 5.17
C LEU A 176 -14.66 8.62 4.23
N ILE A 177 -13.45 8.61 4.79
CA ILE A 177 -12.28 8.11 4.07
C ILE A 177 -12.28 6.58 4.16
N TYR A 178 -12.09 5.90 3.03
CA TYR A 178 -11.97 4.45 2.96
C TYR A 178 -10.53 4.01 2.65
N LEU A 179 -9.95 3.24 3.57
CA LEU A 179 -8.64 2.61 3.42
C LEU A 179 -8.79 1.09 3.29
N VAL A 180 -8.13 0.53 2.27
CA VAL A 180 -8.04 -0.92 2.09
C VAL A 180 -6.62 -1.40 2.39
N ASP A 181 -6.48 -2.37 3.31
CA ASP A 181 -5.27 -3.19 3.41
C ASP A 181 -5.30 -4.24 2.30
N GLY A 182 -4.61 -3.92 1.20
CA GLY A 182 -4.52 -4.73 0.00
C GLY A 182 -3.36 -5.73 0.01
N ALA A 183 -2.74 -6.06 1.16
CA ALA A 183 -1.57 -6.94 1.18
C ALA A 183 -1.81 -8.34 0.58
N GLN A 184 -3.02 -8.91 0.71
CA GLN A 184 -3.43 -10.16 0.06
C GLN A 184 -4.27 -9.94 -1.22
N LEU A 185 -4.71 -8.70 -1.46
CA LEU A 185 -5.60 -8.33 -2.55
C LEU A 185 -4.81 -8.00 -3.82
N ALA A 186 -3.77 -7.18 -3.68
CA ALA A 186 -3.01 -6.62 -4.80
C ALA A 186 -2.31 -7.74 -5.61
N GLY A 187 -2.64 -7.79 -6.91
CA GLY A 187 -2.14 -8.80 -7.84
C GLY A 187 -2.80 -10.18 -7.74
N VAL A 188 -3.80 -10.34 -6.87
CA VAL A 188 -4.57 -11.58 -6.71
C VAL A 188 -6.02 -11.39 -7.13
N TYR A 189 -6.60 -10.24 -6.81
CA TYR A 189 -7.97 -9.88 -7.14
C TYR A 189 -7.99 -8.56 -7.92
N PRO A 190 -8.86 -8.37 -8.93
CA PRO A 190 -9.00 -7.11 -9.64
C PRO A 190 -9.40 -5.99 -8.68
N VAL A 191 -8.71 -4.85 -8.76
CA VAL A 191 -9.01 -3.67 -7.95
C VAL A 191 -9.02 -2.46 -8.85
N ASN A 192 -10.11 -1.70 -8.82
CA ASN A 192 -10.20 -0.41 -9.47
C ASN A 192 -10.55 0.62 -8.40
N VAL A 193 -9.57 1.45 -8.02
CA VAL A 193 -9.72 2.35 -6.87
C VAL A 193 -10.84 3.38 -7.05
N GLU A 194 -11.13 3.77 -8.31
CA GLU A 194 -12.22 4.69 -8.61
C GLU A 194 -13.58 3.98 -8.57
N GLU A 195 -13.72 2.83 -9.23
CA GLU A 195 -14.96 2.05 -9.23
C GLU A 195 -15.32 1.46 -7.87
N ASP A 196 -14.31 1.21 -7.03
CA ASP A 196 -14.49 0.67 -5.68
C ASP A 196 -14.49 1.79 -4.61
N MET A 197 -14.40 3.06 -5.04
CA MET A 197 -14.38 4.25 -4.18
C MET A 197 -13.37 4.18 -3.04
N ILE A 198 -12.19 3.63 -3.32
CA ILE A 198 -11.08 3.49 -2.39
C ILE A 198 -10.31 4.82 -2.35
N ASP A 199 -10.24 5.46 -1.18
CA ASP A 199 -9.46 6.69 -1.02
C ASP A 199 -7.98 6.38 -0.74
N LEU A 200 -7.69 5.23 -0.14
CA LEU A 200 -6.33 4.78 0.19
C LEU A 200 -6.21 3.26 -0.02
N LEU A 201 -5.17 2.80 -0.72
CA LEU A 201 -4.88 1.38 -0.89
C LEU A 201 -3.44 1.08 -0.48
N ALA A 202 -3.26 0.36 0.62
CA ALA A 202 -1.94 -0.13 1.04
C ALA A 202 -1.63 -1.48 0.37
N PHE A 203 -0.42 -1.66 -0.15
CA PHE A 203 -0.03 -2.91 -0.81
C PHE A 203 1.42 -3.31 -0.48
N THR A 204 1.73 -4.59 -0.72
CA THR A 204 3.07 -5.14 -0.51
C THR A 204 3.55 -5.86 -1.75
N GLY A 205 4.81 -5.67 -2.12
CA GLY A 205 5.36 -6.22 -3.36
C GLY A 205 5.62 -7.72 -3.29
N HIS A 206 6.06 -8.24 -2.14
CA HIS A 206 6.57 -9.61 -2.02
C HIS A 206 5.53 -10.74 -2.06
N LYS A 207 4.23 -10.42 -2.17
CA LYS A 207 3.13 -11.38 -2.20
C LYS A 207 2.56 -11.50 -3.62
N GLY A 208 1.29 -11.16 -3.82
CA GLY A 208 0.58 -11.26 -5.10
C GLY A 208 1.13 -10.39 -6.23
N LEU A 209 1.99 -9.41 -5.93
CA LEU A 209 2.71 -8.61 -6.93
C LEU A 209 4.05 -9.21 -7.35
N TYR A 210 4.44 -10.35 -6.77
CA TYR A 210 5.64 -11.12 -7.12
C TYR A 210 6.98 -10.37 -7.06
N GLY A 211 7.02 -9.20 -6.42
CA GLY A 211 8.24 -8.44 -6.17
C GLY A 211 9.12 -9.03 -5.06
N VAL A 212 10.21 -8.34 -4.76
CA VAL A 212 11.13 -8.70 -3.68
C VAL A 212 10.69 -8.09 -2.33
N PRO A 213 11.09 -8.67 -1.18
CA PRO A 213 10.90 -8.03 0.12
C PRO A 213 11.49 -6.62 0.19
N GLY A 214 10.94 -5.77 1.06
CA GLY A 214 11.33 -4.36 1.14
C GLY A 214 10.75 -3.49 0.02
N THR A 215 9.69 -3.96 -0.62
CA THR A 215 8.91 -3.21 -1.61
C THR A 215 7.42 -3.27 -1.27
N GLY A 216 6.72 -2.17 -1.51
CA GLY A 216 5.29 -1.99 -1.29
C GLY A 216 4.92 -0.54 -1.55
N GLY A 217 3.72 -0.15 -1.14
CA GLY A 217 3.32 1.24 -1.29
C GLY A 217 1.91 1.55 -0.83
N LEU A 218 1.53 2.79 -1.11
CA LEU A 218 0.25 3.39 -0.78
C LEU A 218 -0.27 4.14 -2.01
N TYR A 219 -1.47 3.84 -2.45
CA TYR A 219 -2.24 4.76 -3.29
C TYR A 219 -2.88 5.85 -2.41
N ILE A 220 -2.82 7.11 -2.85
CA ILE A 220 -3.47 8.26 -2.21
C ILE A 220 -4.44 8.95 -3.18
N GLY A 221 -5.73 8.72 -2.97
CA GLY A 221 -6.82 9.33 -3.73
C GLY A 221 -7.03 10.80 -3.44
N GLU A 222 -7.76 11.48 -4.31
CA GLU A 222 -7.89 12.95 -4.31
C GLU A 222 -8.57 13.52 -3.07
N ARG A 223 -9.47 12.74 -2.45
CA ARG A 223 -10.19 13.13 -1.22
C ARG A 223 -9.28 13.25 0.00
N VAL A 224 -8.07 12.69 -0.06
CA VAL A 224 -7.11 12.71 1.05
C VAL A 224 -6.18 13.91 0.94
N GLN A 225 -6.68 15.09 1.33
CA GLN A 225 -5.92 16.34 1.20
C GLN A 225 -4.97 16.63 2.37
N LYS A 226 -5.20 16.04 3.55
CA LYS A 226 -4.50 16.39 4.81
C LYS A 226 -3.77 15.20 5.42
N LEU A 227 -2.90 14.55 4.64
CA LEU A 227 -2.03 13.49 5.13
C LEU A 227 -0.64 14.05 5.46
N ARG A 228 -0.19 13.85 6.70
CA ARG A 228 1.18 14.22 7.12
C ARG A 228 2.19 13.10 6.83
N PRO A 229 3.43 13.41 6.43
CA PRO A 229 4.47 12.41 6.26
C PRO A 229 4.81 11.67 7.55
N LEU A 230 5.20 10.41 7.42
CA LEU A 230 5.74 9.60 8.52
C LEU A 230 7.23 9.85 8.75
N LEU A 231 7.97 10.12 7.67
CA LEU A 231 9.41 10.31 7.66
C LEU A 231 9.74 11.68 7.07
N PHE A 232 10.73 12.37 7.66
CA PHE A 232 11.23 13.67 7.23
C PHE A 232 12.71 13.54 6.91
N GLY A 233 13.15 14.11 5.79
CA GLY A 233 14.54 14.04 5.36
C GLY A 233 14.70 14.41 3.88
N GLY A 234 15.90 14.18 3.34
CA GLY A 234 16.17 14.49 1.95
C GLY A 234 15.40 13.57 0.99
N THR A 235 14.68 14.16 0.04
CA THR A 235 14.04 13.47 -1.10
C THR A 235 14.98 13.42 -2.31
N GLY A 236 15.98 14.31 -2.33
CA GLY A 236 16.87 14.56 -3.45
C GLY A 236 16.24 15.42 -4.56
N THR A 237 14.99 15.83 -4.40
CA THR A 237 14.36 16.89 -5.20
C THR A 237 14.29 18.16 -4.37
N ARG A 238 14.13 19.32 -5.02
CA ARG A 238 13.92 20.65 -4.37
C ARG A 238 14.86 20.88 -3.17
N SER A 239 16.15 20.60 -3.37
CA SER A 239 17.17 20.65 -2.30
C SER A 239 17.47 22.07 -1.79
N ASP A 240 16.88 23.07 -2.42
CA ASP A 240 16.84 24.47 -2.01
C ASP A 240 15.83 24.77 -0.91
N LEU A 241 14.87 23.86 -0.66
CA LEU A 241 13.87 24.01 0.41
C LEU A 241 14.39 23.49 1.76
N GLU A 242 14.14 24.25 2.83
CA GLU A 242 14.41 23.80 4.21
C GLU A 242 13.36 22.82 4.75
N THR A 243 12.15 22.84 4.16
CA THR A 243 11.02 22.00 4.54
C THR A 243 10.81 20.86 3.54
N MET A 244 10.06 19.82 3.95
CA MET A 244 9.64 18.76 3.03
C MET A 244 8.92 19.34 1.81
N PRO A 245 9.13 18.78 0.59
CA PRO A 245 8.29 19.10 -0.55
C PRO A 245 6.81 18.78 -0.28
N GLU A 246 5.92 19.60 -0.83
CA GLU A 246 4.47 19.39 -0.71
C GLU A 246 3.89 18.54 -1.86
N ASP A 247 4.62 18.43 -2.97
CA ASP A 247 4.22 17.71 -4.17
C ASP A 247 4.39 16.19 -4.01
N MET A 248 3.46 15.40 -4.55
CA MET A 248 3.59 13.95 -4.64
C MET A 248 4.49 13.55 -5.83
N PRO A 249 5.24 12.44 -5.73
CA PRO A 249 5.31 11.51 -4.58
C PRO A 249 6.27 11.96 -3.48
N ASP A 250 7.13 12.95 -3.77
CA ASP A 250 8.29 13.33 -2.94
C ASP A 250 7.94 13.66 -1.50
N ARG A 251 6.77 14.26 -1.25
CA ARG A 251 6.23 14.53 0.09
C ARG A 251 6.29 13.34 1.04
N PHE A 252 6.17 12.11 0.51
CA PHE A 252 6.06 10.89 1.30
C PHE A 252 7.22 9.90 1.09
N GLU A 253 8.15 10.16 0.17
CA GLU A 253 9.29 9.29 -0.16
C GLU A 253 10.62 9.87 0.36
N ALA A 254 10.71 10.12 1.67
CA ALA A 254 11.95 10.62 2.28
C ALA A 254 13.07 9.55 2.31
N GLY A 255 14.28 9.96 1.94
CA GLY A 255 15.45 9.10 1.85
C GLY A 255 15.68 8.53 0.46
N THR A 256 16.80 7.81 0.28
CA THR A 256 17.06 7.13 -1.00
C THR A 256 16.13 5.92 -1.14
N PRO A 257 15.35 5.81 -2.23
CA PRO A 257 14.41 4.71 -2.40
C PRO A 257 15.14 3.38 -2.64
N ASN A 258 14.48 2.27 -2.30
CA ASN A 258 14.93 0.90 -2.64
C ASN A 258 14.79 0.65 -4.15
N THR A 259 15.60 1.35 -4.94
CA THR A 259 15.49 1.38 -6.39
C THR A 259 15.63 0.00 -7.05
N PRO A 260 16.65 -0.83 -6.76
CA PRO A 260 16.72 -2.18 -7.35
C PRO A 260 15.49 -3.01 -7.00
N GLY A 261 14.96 -2.89 -5.77
CA GLY A 261 13.72 -3.54 -5.37
C GLY A 261 12.51 -3.04 -6.16
N ILE A 262 12.36 -1.72 -6.33
CA ILE A 262 11.28 -1.11 -7.11
C ILE A 262 11.33 -1.56 -8.57
N VAL A 263 12.50 -1.63 -9.19
CA VAL A 263 12.64 -2.10 -10.57
C VAL A 263 12.24 -3.57 -10.69
N ALA A 264 12.67 -4.41 -9.73
CA ALA A 264 12.26 -5.81 -9.65
C ALA A 264 10.74 -5.98 -9.43
N LEU A 265 10.14 -5.14 -8.57
CA LEU A 265 8.69 -5.09 -8.39
C LEU A 265 7.98 -4.77 -9.70
N GLY A 266 8.50 -3.83 -10.50
CA GLY A 266 7.95 -3.52 -11.83
C GLY A 266 7.84 -4.74 -12.73
N LYS A 267 8.83 -5.65 -12.70
CA LYS A 267 8.76 -6.92 -13.42
C LYS A 267 7.70 -7.87 -12.88
N GLY A 268 7.53 -7.93 -11.57
CA GLY A 268 6.45 -8.70 -10.96
C GLY A 268 5.06 -8.17 -11.37
N VAL A 269 4.89 -6.85 -11.42
CA VAL A 269 3.64 -6.21 -11.86
C VAL A 269 3.40 -6.41 -13.37
N GLU A 270 4.44 -6.33 -14.21
CA GLU A 270 4.33 -6.67 -15.65
C GLU A 270 3.80 -8.09 -15.85
N TRP A 271 4.27 -9.05 -15.05
CA TRP A 271 3.79 -10.44 -15.09
C TRP A 271 2.33 -10.58 -14.63
N VAL A 272 1.91 -9.80 -13.63
CA VAL A 272 0.51 -9.79 -13.18
C VAL A 272 -0.43 -9.20 -14.25
N LEU A 273 0.05 -8.25 -15.04
CA LEU A 273 -0.73 -7.57 -16.08
C LEU A 273 -0.79 -8.31 -17.42
N SER A 274 0.01 -9.38 -17.61
CA SER A 274 0.07 -10.17 -18.85
C SER A 274 -0.97 -11.27 -18.89
#